data_AF-A0A352FPF5-F1
#
_entry.id   AF-A0A352FPF5-F1
#
_cell.length_a   1.000
_cell.length_b   1.000
_cell.length_c   1.000
_cell.angle_alpha   90.00
_cell.angle_beta   90.00
_cell.angle_gamma   90.00
#
_symmetry.space_group_name_H-M   'P 1'
#
loop_
_entity.id
_entity.type
_entity.pdbx_description
1 polymer ?
#
loop_
_entity_poly.entity_id
_entity_poly.type
_entity_poly.pdbx_seq_one_letter_code
_entity_poly.pdbx_strand_id
1 'polypeptide(L)'
;MAANLEDQLIDKVRALPPNKQQEALRLLDTLASGATADPNGTSLDRRPIWEIVEEVNAGLPADTWDSVPTDGSINLDHYLYGAPKQQP
;
A
#
# COMPACT_ATOMS: atom_id res chain seq x y z
N MET A 1 -27.69 -26.04 -13.42
CA MET A 1 -26.90 -25.14 -14.29
C MET A 1 -26.60 -23.93 -13.44
N ALA A 2 -25.36 -23.77 -12.95
CA ALA A 2 -25.00 -22.58 -12.18
C ALA A 2 -25.10 -21.39 -13.13
N ALA A 3 -25.93 -20.39 -12.80
CA ALA A 3 -26.01 -19.18 -13.59
C ALA A 3 -24.61 -18.57 -13.64
N ASN A 4 -24.10 -18.34 -14.85
CA ASN A 4 -22.75 -17.80 -15.04
C ASN A 4 -22.70 -16.44 -14.34
N LEU A 5 -21.72 -16.26 -13.45
CA LEU A 5 -21.66 -15.11 -12.56
C LEU A 5 -21.52 -13.80 -13.34
N GLU A 6 -20.91 -13.89 -14.52
CA GLU A 6 -20.80 -12.81 -15.52
C GLU A 6 -22.17 -12.36 -16.03
N ASP A 7 -23.05 -13.29 -16.40
CA ASP A 7 -24.39 -12.97 -16.91
C ASP A 7 -25.22 -12.24 -15.86
N GLN A 8 -25.14 -12.69 -14.60
CA GLN A 8 -25.83 -12.04 -13.48
C GLN A 8 -25.33 -10.62 -13.21
N LEU A 9 -24.02 -10.38 -13.41
CA LEU A 9 -23.41 -9.06 -13.29
C LEU A 9 -23.90 -8.13 -14.39
N ILE A 10 -23.92 -8.61 -15.63
CA ILE A 10 -24.39 -7.85 -16.80
C ILE A 10 -25.86 -7.44 -16.62
N ASP A 11 -26.72 -8.37 -16.20
CA ASP A 11 -28.13 -8.08 -16.01
C ASP A 11 -28.37 -7.07 -14.88
N LYS A 12 -27.64 -7.17 -13.77
CA LYS A 12 -27.73 -6.21 -12.66
C LYS A 12 -27.23 -4.82 -13.06
N VAL A 13 -26.13 -4.73 -13.81
CA VAL A 13 -25.61 -3.44 -14.29
C VAL A 13 -26.58 -2.78 -15.27
N ARG A 14 -27.19 -3.54 -16.17
CA ARG A 14 -28.19 -3.04 -17.12
C ARG A 14 -29.45 -2.50 -16.43
N ALA A 15 -29.85 -3.09 -15.31
CA ALA A 15 -31.00 -2.64 -14.53
C ALA A 15 -30.76 -1.34 -13.73
N LEU A 16 -29.51 -0.88 -13.61
CA LEU A 16 -29.16 0.35 -12.89
C LEU A 16 -29.42 1.61 -13.75
N PRO A 17 -29.82 2.73 -13.13
CA PRO A 17 -29.86 4.03 -13.79
C PRO A 17 -28.48 4.50 -14.30
N PRO A 18 -28.39 5.38 -15.32
CA PRO A 18 -27.12 5.75 -15.96
C PRO A 18 -26.04 6.30 -15.01
N ASN A 19 -26.43 7.10 -14.02
CA ASN A 19 -25.52 7.63 -13.00
C ASN A 19 -24.92 6.52 -12.11
N LYS A 20 -25.69 5.46 -11.83
CA LYS A 20 -25.24 4.30 -11.05
C LYS A 20 -24.41 3.32 -11.88
N GLN A 21 -24.63 3.25 -13.18
CA GLN A 21 -23.75 2.50 -14.09
C GLN A 21 -22.34 3.08 -14.13
N GLN A 22 -22.23 4.42 -14.15
CA GLN A 22 -20.92 5.10 -14.08
C GLN A 22 -20.19 4.83 -12.76
N GLU A 23 -20.92 4.77 -11.65
CA GLU A 23 -20.37 4.44 -10.33
C GLU A 23 -19.89 2.98 -10.27
N ALA A 24 -20.68 2.05 -10.83
CA ALA A 24 -20.29 0.64 -10.94
C ALA A 24 -19.02 0.48 -11.79
N LEU A 25 -18.93 1.17 -12.94
CA LEU A 25 -17.76 1.13 -13.80
C LEU A 25 -16.49 1.59 -13.04
N ARG A 26 -16.56 2.73 -12.34
CA ARG A 26 -15.45 3.21 -11.51
C ARG A 26 -15.01 2.20 -10.45
N LEU A 27 -15.97 1.50 -9.82
CA LEU A 27 -15.69 0.48 -8.83
C LEU A 27 -15.01 -0.74 -9.46
N LEU A 28 -15.44 -1.18 -10.64
CA LEU A 28 -14.76 -2.25 -11.36
C LEU A 28 -13.33 -1.86 -11.76
N ASP A 29 -13.12 -0.63 -12.24
CA ASP A 29 -11.78 -0.12 -12.57
C ASP A 29 -10.88 -0.07 -11.31
N THR A 30 -11.44 0.30 -10.16
CA THR A 30 -10.78 0.30 -8.84
C THR A 30 -10.35 -1.13 -8.44
N LEU A 31 -11.25 -2.11 -8.60
CA LEU A 31 -10.97 -3.52 -8.29
C LEU A 31 -9.94 -4.12 -9.25
N ALA A 32 -10.06 -3.84 -10.55
CA ALA A 32 -9.15 -4.32 -11.59
C ALA A 32 -7.74 -3.72 -11.44
N SER A 33 -7.66 -2.46 -10.99
CA SER A 33 -6.38 -1.78 -10.73
C SER A 33 -5.75 -2.18 -9.38
N GLY A 34 -6.43 -2.99 -8.55
CA GLY A 34 -6.00 -3.29 -7.18
C GLY A 34 -5.89 -2.05 -6.28
N ALA A 35 -6.44 -0.92 -6.76
CA ALA A 35 -6.22 0.40 -6.22
C ALA A 35 -7.49 0.89 -5.49
N THR A 36 -7.64 0.57 -4.20
CA THR A 36 -8.47 1.32 -3.22
C THR A 36 -8.05 2.79 -3.16
N ALA A 37 -8.28 3.55 -4.23
CA ALA A 37 -7.91 4.94 -4.33
C ALA A 37 -8.48 5.70 -3.13
N ASP A 38 -7.59 6.26 -2.32
CA ASP A 38 -7.95 7.27 -1.33
C ASP A 38 -8.53 8.46 -2.13
N PRO A 39 -9.71 9.02 -1.77
CA PRO A 39 -10.34 10.11 -2.53
C PRO A 39 -9.46 11.38 -2.69
N ASN A 40 -8.33 11.47 -1.98
CA ASN A 40 -7.37 12.57 -2.05
C ASN A 40 -6.22 12.39 -3.05
N GLY A 41 -6.23 11.35 -3.90
CA GLY A 41 -5.30 11.24 -5.03
C GLY A 41 -3.83 11.03 -4.69
N THR A 42 -3.50 10.73 -3.43
CA THR A 42 -2.18 10.25 -3.05
C THR A 42 -2.17 8.75 -3.28
N SER A 43 -1.46 8.28 -4.32
CA SER A 43 -1.21 6.86 -4.51
C SER A 43 -0.35 6.37 -3.35
N LEU A 44 -1.00 5.94 -2.26
CA LEU A 44 -0.32 5.23 -1.18
C LEU A 44 0.25 3.95 -1.80
N ASP A 45 1.57 3.82 -1.75
CA ASP A 45 2.23 2.57 -2.09
C ASP A 45 1.63 1.47 -1.20
N ARG A 46 0.99 0.50 -1.86
CA ARG A 46 0.23 -0.57 -1.19
C ARG A 46 1.10 -1.75 -0.83
N ARG A 47 2.35 -1.72 -1.28
CA ARG A 47 3.27 -2.78 -0.97
C ARG A 47 3.46 -2.84 0.54
N PRO A 48 3.55 -4.05 1.08
CA PRO A 48 3.87 -4.19 2.48
C PRO A 48 5.22 -3.53 2.81
N ILE A 49 5.36 -3.02 4.03
CA ILE A 49 6.53 -2.22 4.45
C ILE A 49 7.84 -2.99 4.19
N TRP A 50 7.85 -4.32 4.32
CA TRP A 50 9.05 -5.13 4.07
C TRP A 50 9.51 -5.10 2.61
N GLU A 51 8.62 -5.03 1.62
CA GLU A 51 9.00 -4.93 0.20
C GLU A 51 9.69 -3.60 -0.08
N ILE A 52 9.23 -2.53 0.57
CA ILE A 52 9.86 -1.21 0.49
C ILE A 52 11.25 -1.25 1.14
N VAL A 53 11.37 -1.90 2.30
CA VAL A 53 12.67 -2.08 2.99
C VAL A 53 13.65 -2.90 2.15
N GLU A 54 13.20 -3.98 1.51
CA GLU A 54 14.03 -4.80 0.62
C GLU A 54 14.52 -4.01 -0.60
N GLU A 55 13.65 -3.22 -1.23
CA GLU A 55 14.01 -2.35 -2.35
C GLU A 55 15.09 -1.34 -1.94
N VAL A 56 14.91 -0.68 -0.79
CA VAL A 56 15.91 0.26 -0.26
C VAL A 56 17.22 -0.46 0.04
N ASN A 57 17.16 -1.62 0.70
CA ASN A 57 18.34 -2.39 1.09
C ASN A 57 19.15 -2.86 -0.12
N ALA A 58 18.50 -3.21 -1.24
CA ALA A 58 19.17 -3.59 -2.47
C ALA A 58 20.05 -2.48 -3.07
N GLY A 59 19.78 -1.22 -2.74
CA GLY A 59 20.55 -0.06 -3.17
C GLY A 59 21.69 0.35 -2.23
N LEU A 60 21.82 -0.28 -1.06
CA LEU A 60 22.81 0.12 -0.05
C LEU A 60 24.16 -0.58 -0.23
N PRO A 61 25.29 0.11 0.02
CA PRO A 61 26.60 -0.52 0.18
C PRO A 61 26.63 -1.55 1.31
N ALA A 62 27.45 -2.59 1.19
CA ALA A 62 27.57 -3.66 2.19
C ALA A 62 27.89 -3.15 3.60
N ASP A 63 28.77 -2.14 3.68
CA ASP A 63 29.27 -1.58 4.94
C ASP A 63 28.24 -0.65 5.64
N THR A 64 27.09 -0.39 5.01
CA THR A 64 26.05 0.48 5.59
C THR A 64 25.54 -0.06 6.93
N TRP A 65 25.46 -1.39 7.03
CA TRP A 65 24.98 -2.07 8.23
C TRP A 65 25.95 -1.97 9.42
N ASP A 66 27.23 -1.66 9.18
CA ASP A 66 28.22 -1.47 10.26
C ASP A 66 27.92 -0.23 11.12
N SER A 67 27.19 0.74 10.56
CA SER A 67 26.77 1.94 11.28
C SER A 67 25.50 1.74 12.13
N VAL A 68 24.84 0.58 11.98
CA VAL A 68 23.59 0.28 12.67
C VAL A 68 23.89 -0.39 14.02
N PRO A 69 23.29 0.09 15.12
CA PRO A 69 23.47 -0.52 16.43
C PRO A 69 23.00 -1.99 16.43
N THR A 70 23.77 -2.88 17.05
CA THR A 70 23.47 -4.32 17.13
C THR A 70 22.10 -4.62 17.76
N ASP A 71 21.68 -3.80 18.72
CA ASP A 71 20.39 -3.93 19.42
C ASP A 71 19.27 -3.11 18.75
N GLY A 72 19.61 -2.29 17.75
CA GLY A 72 18.71 -1.35 17.08
C GLY A 72 18.12 -0.26 18.00
N SER A 73 18.59 -0.13 19.24
CA SER A 73 17.86 0.60 20.28
C SER A 73 18.66 1.68 21.01
N ILE A 74 19.98 1.77 20.79
CA ILE A 74 20.87 2.72 21.49
C ILE A 74 20.42 4.20 21.44
N ASN A 75 19.68 4.60 20.39
CA ASN A 75 19.18 5.96 20.20
C ASN A 75 17.65 6.08 20.35
N LEU A 76 16.98 5.10 20.96
CA LEU A 76 15.53 5.12 21.15
C LEU A 76 15.09 6.39 21.91
N ASP A 77 15.76 6.73 23.01
CA ASP A 77 15.43 7.93 23.80
C ASP A 77 15.65 9.24 23.03
N HIS A 78 16.64 9.26 22.12
CA HIS A 78 16.86 10.41 21.25
C HIS A 78 15.66 10.63 20.32
N TYR A 79 15.18 9.56 19.69
CA TYR A 79 14.07 9.65 18.72
C TYR A 79 12.70 9.83 19.39
N LEU A 80 12.49 9.26 20.59
CA LEU A 80 11.22 9.35 21.29
C LEU A 80 11.10 10.60 22.17
N TYR A 81 12.19 11.02 22.81
CA TYR A 81 12.15 12.05 23.86
C TYR A 81 13.12 13.22 23.63
N GLY A 82 13.91 13.20 22.55
CA GLY A 82 14.84 14.28 22.23
C GLY A 82 16.12 14.28 23.08
N ALA A 83 16.46 13.17 23.72
CA ALA A 83 17.72 13.01 24.44
C ALA A 83 18.94 13.17 23.49
N PRO A 84 20.15 13.49 23.99
CA PRO A 84 21.36 13.52 23.16
C PRO A 84 21.62 12.18 22.46
N LYS A 85 22.15 12.21 21.22
CA LYS A 85 22.55 10.99 20.50
C LYS A 85 23.71 10.29 21.20
N GLN A 86 23.59 8.99 21.32
CA GLN A 86 24.63 8.10 21.83
C GLN A 86 25.37 7.47 20.64
N GLN A 87 26.69 7.39 20.73
CA GLN A 87 27.52 6.69 19.75
C GLN A 87 27.57 5.20 20.13
N PRO A 88 27.41 4.28 19.17
CA PRO A 88 27.65 2.85 19.38
C PRO A 88 29.12 2.54 19.63
#